data_AF-A0AB33L4G8-F1
#
_entry.id   AF-A0AB33L4G8-F1
#
_cell.length_a   1.000
_cell.length_b   1.000
_cell.length_c   1.000
_cell.angle_alpha   90.00
_cell.angle_beta   90.00
_cell.angle_gamma   90.00
#
_symmetry.space_group_name_H-M   'P 1'
#
loop_
_entity.id
_entity.type
_entity.pdbx_description
1 polymer ?
#
loop_
_entity_poly.entity_id
_entity_poly.type
_entity_poly.pdbx_seq_one_letter_code
_entity_poly.pdbx_strand_id
1 'polypeptide(L)'
;MKKIVMILSLFIGVKTYTQVNLAGSDGLDLYVQEFLEVIHSYQGPPLQDLPLEIGRNAMENMQKDSTLTYDKVTFTKVSFKEQDKQVNTVIVKPKKTKKLLPVLLYFHGGGWVFNSFKTHKRLMRDLALKANVAIVFVEYSRAPEVKYPIANEEGYAATLFISKYGKQYGLDTNRIIVGGDSVGGNMATVVAMMAKQKGTPKLLGQLLLYPVTDTNLNTKSYEQFSKGHYLTRATMKWFWNVYVPEKKLYSLATVAPLKATLEELKNLPKTLLITAEYDVLRDEGEAYARKLRMAGVPVVSTRYGGTIHDFIVLNSLRETVASKAAVAQIATFLKKNFSKK
;
A
#
# COMPACT_ATOMS: atom_id res chain seq x y z
N MET A 1 -16.55 13.12 19.08
CA MET A 1 -15.94 13.30 20.42
C MET A 1 -16.51 12.24 21.36
N LYS A 2 -15.65 11.52 22.10
CA LYS A 2 -15.84 10.17 22.68
C LYS A 2 -15.70 9.03 21.66
N LYS A 3 -14.46 8.60 21.39
CA LYS A 3 -14.06 7.23 20.93
C LYS A 3 -12.55 7.19 20.64
N ILE A 4 -11.73 7.40 21.67
CA ILE A 4 -10.32 6.98 21.70
C ILE A 4 -10.13 6.30 23.04
N VAL A 5 -10.67 5.08 23.17
CA VAL A 5 -10.36 4.17 24.28
C VAL A 5 -10.50 2.76 23.72
N MET A 6 -9.41 2.21 23.24
CA MET A 6 -9.05 0.78 23.29
C MET A 6 -7.80 0.56 22.44
N ILE A 7 -6.64 0.80 23.05
CA ILE A 7 -5.42 -0.01 23.02
C ILE A 7 -4.54 0.61 24.11
N LEU A 8 -4.08 -0.22 25.06
CA LEU A 8 -3.44 0.10 26.36
C LEU A 8 -4.40 0.52 27.50
N SER A 9 -5.09 -0.47 28.05
CA SER A 9 -5.55 -0.42 29.44
C SER A 9 -4.34 -0.57 30.39
N LEU A 10 -3.73 0.55 30.76
CA LEU A 10 -3.04 0.82 32.04
C LEU A 10 -2.43 2.21 31.94
N PHE A 11 -3.09 3.19 32.57
CA PHE A 11 -2.58 4.42 33.19
C PHE A 11 -3.71 5.46 33.21
N ILE A 12 -4.37 5.54 34.36
CA ILE A 12 -5.26 6.62 34.75
C ILE A 12 -4.37 7.83 35.07
N GLY A 13 -4.63 8.95 34.41
CA GLY A 13 -3.97 10.21 34.73
C GLY A 13 -4.25 11.26 33.65
N VAL A 14 -5.24 12.12 33.91
CA VAL A 14 -5.56 13.29 33.09
C VAL A 14 -4.29 14.11 32.86
N LYS A 15 -3.88 14.29 31.61
CA LYS A 15 -2.99 15.38 31.20
C LYS A 15 -3.58 16.08 29.98
N THR A 16 -3.78 17.38 30.15
CA THR A 16 -3.94 18.40 29.12
C THR A 16 -3.12 18.06 27.87
N TYR A 17 -3.78 18.07 26.71
CA TYR A 17 -3.15 17.86 25.39
C TYR A 17 -2.14 18.99 25.11
N THR A 18 -0.90 18.82 25.59
CA THR A 18 0.23 19.59 25.11
C THR A 18 0.57 19.04 23.73
N GLN A 19 0.38 19.85 22.68
CA GLN A 19 0.89 19.57 21.34
C GLN A 19 2.32 19.04 21.47
N VAL A 20 2.55 17.81 21.03
CA VAL A 20 3.91 17.36 20.78
C VAL A 20 4.42 18.21 19.63
N ASN A 21 5.22 19.24 19.94
CA ASN A 21 5.95 20.04 18.97
C ASN A 21 7.03 19.17 18.32
N LEU A 22 6.60 18.30 17.42
CA LEU A 22 7.47 17.73 16.40
C LEU A 22 7.91 18.89 15.52
N ALA A 23 9.19 19.24 15.56
CA ALA A 23 9.73 20.33 14.76
C ALA A 23 9.36 20.12 13.28
N GLY A 24 8.67 21.09 12.66
CA GLY A 24 8.25 21.03 11.26
C GLY A 24 6.90 20.37 10.98
N SER A 25 6.07 20.15 12.01
CA SER A 25 4.74 19.52 11.90
C SER A 25 3.55 20.49 11.89
N ASP A 26 3.80 21.79 11.64
CA ASP A 26 2.74 22.80 11.49
C ASP A 26 1.77 22.38 10.40
N GLY A 27 0.48 22.20 10.72
CA GLY A 27 -0.56 21.86 9.74
C GLY A 27 -1.00 20.39 9.70
N LEU A 28 -0.48 19.52 10.57
CA LEU A 28 -1.03 18.16 10.73
C LEU A 28 -2.51 18.19 11.18
N ASP A 29 -3.32 17.30 10.63
CA ASP A 29 -4.69 17.06 11.11
C ASP A 29 -4.67 16.61 12.59
N LEU A 30 -5.63 17.09 13.39
CA LEU A 30 -5.68 16.82 14.83
C LEU A 30 -5.71 15.32 15.16
N TYR A 31 -6.45 14.52 14.38
CA TYR A 31 -6.50 13.07 14.61
C TYR A 31 -5.18 12.36 14.24
N VAL A 32 -4.44 12.94 13.29
CA VAL A 32 -3.10 12.46 12.95
C VAL A 32 -2.11 12.79 14.06
N GLN A 33 -2.21 14.00 14.65
CA GLN A 33 -1.42 14.37 15.84
C GLN A 33 -1.70 13.42 17.01
N GLU A 34 -2.98 13.22 17.37
CA GLU A 34 -3.39 12.30 18.43
C GLU A 34 -2.86 10.87 18.20
N PHE A 35 -2.90 10.38 16.96
CA PHE A 35 -2.31 9.09 16.61
C PHE A 35 -0.80 9.06 16.86
N LEU A 36 -0.06 10.08 16.41
CA LEU A 36 1.38 10.16 16.61
C LEU A 36 1.75 10.27 18.09
N GLU A 37 0.97 10.98 18.91
CA GLU A 37 1.16 11.04 20.37
C GLU A 37 1.09 9.64 21.00
N VAL A 38 0.09 8.85 20.61
CA VAL A 38 -0.03 7.45 21.07
C VAL A 38 1.19 6.64 20.64
N ILE A 39 1.62 6.75 19.37
CA ILE A 39 2.81 6.04 18.87
C ILE A 39 4.07 6.46 19.63
N HIS A 40 4.26 7.75 19.92
CA HIS A 40 5.43 8.26 20.64
C HIS A 40 5.40 7.96 22.15
N SER A 41 4.24 7.64 22.72
CA SER A 41 4.15 7.22 24.11
C SER A 41 4.78 5.85 24.38
N TYR A 42 4.96 5.04 23.33
CA TYR A 42 5.58 3.72 23.42
C TYR A 42 7.09 3.83 23.72
N GLN A 43 7.51 3.26 24.84
CA GLN A 43 8.90 3.29 25.34
C GLN A 43 9.70 2.02 25.02
N GLY A 44 9.11 1.07 24.28
CA GLY A 44 9.80 -0.18 23.93
C GLY A 44 10.72 -0.03 22.71
N PRO A 45 11.43 -1.10 22.33
CA PRO A 45 12.31 -1.08 21.16
C PRO A 45 11.48 -0.85 19.88
N PRO A 46 12.06 -0.21 18.85
CA PRO A 46 11.36 0.04 17.60
C PRO A 46 10.99 -1.27 16.89
N LEU A 47 10.00 -1.21 16.00
CA LEU A 47 9.38 -2.40 15.41
C LEU A 47 10.40 -3.33 14.71
N GLN A 48 11.42 -2.76 14.08
CA GLN A 48 12.48 -3.52 13.40
C GLN A 48 13.44 -4.29 14.32
N ASP A 49 13.47 -3.94 15.61
CA ASP A 49 14.36 -4.56 16.61
C ASP A 49 13.62 -5.65 17.42
N LEU A 50 12.31 -5.79 17.22
CA LEU A 50 11.50 -6.85 17.83
C LEU A 50 11.68 -8.18 17.09
N PRO A 51 11.48 -9.33 17.77
CA PRO A 51 11.30 -10.60 17.09
C PRO A 51 10.20 -10.51 16.02
N LEU A 52 10.45 -11.07 14.82
CA LEU A 52 9.60 -10.88 13.65
C LEU A 52 8.11 -11.17 13.89
N GLU A 53 7.82 -12.25 14.60
CA GLU A 53 6.44 -12.63 14.95
C GLU A 53 5.77 -11.58 15.83
N ILE A 54 6.49 -11.06 16.84
CA ILE A 54 5.99 -10.01 17.73
C ILE A 54 5.73 -8.73 16.93
N GLY A 55 6.67 -8.31 16.07
CA GLY A 55 6.50 -7.12 15.24
C GLY A 55 5.32 -7.25 14.26
N ARG A 56 5.18 -8.40 13.60
CA ARG A 56 4.04 -8.66 12.70
C ARG A 56 2.71 -8.67 13.45
N ASN A 57 2.65 -9.28 14.63
CA ASN A 57 1.46 -9.29 15.47
C ASN A 57 1.13 -7.90 16.02
N ALA A 58 2.12 -7.06 16.32
CA ALA A 58 1.90 -5.67 16.73
C ALA A 58 1.16 -4.88 15.65
N MET A 59 1.54 -5.04 14.37
CA MET A 59 0.86 -4.41 13.24
C MET A 59 -0.59 -4.90 13.07
N GLU A 60 -0.83 -6.21 13.24
CA GLU A 60 -2.20 -6.75 13.23
C GLU A 60 -3.04 -6.21 14.38
N ASN A 61 -2.46 -6.08 15.58
CA ASN A 61 -3.12 -5.55 16.77
C ASN A 61 -3.44 -4.06 16.63
N MET A 62 -2.53 -3.25 16.09
CA MET A 62 -2.76 -1.83 15.81
C MET A 62 -3.96 -1.60 14.88
N GLN A 63 -4.24 -2.55 14.00
CA GLN A 63 -5.37 -2.48 13.07
C GLN A 63 -6.68 -3.05 13.65
N LYS A 64 -6.72 -3.54 14.89
CA LYS A 64 -7.97 -4.04 15.47
C LYS A 64 -8.97 -2.91 15.69
N ASP A 65 -10.20 -3.13 15.22
CA ASP A 65 -11.31 -2.23 15.48
C ASP A 65 -12.62 -3.05 15.50
N SER A 66 -13.24 -3.12 16.68
CA SER A 66 -14.47 -3.89 16.94
C SER A 66 -15.72 -3.26 16.32
N THR A 67 -15.66 -2.01 15.87
CA THR A 67 -16.77 -1.31 15.22
C THR A 67 -16.91 -1.67 13.73
N LEU A 68 -15.90 -2.32 13.14
CA LEU A 68 -15.90 -2.68 11.73
C LEU A 68 -16.71 -3.96 11.46
N THR A 69 -17.71 -3.86 10.59
CA THR A 69 -18.46 -5.04 10.09
C THR A 69 -17.97 -5.48 8.71
N TYR A 70 -18.18 -6.76 8.39
CA TYR A 70 -17.77 -7.37 7.12
C TYR A 70 -18.91 -8.18 6.48
N ASP A 71 -20.13 -7.98 6.95
CA ASP A 71 -21.35 -8.70 6.56
C ASP A 71 -21.76 -8.49 5.10
N LYS A 72 -21.25 -7.43 4.45
CA LYS A 72 -21.57 -7.07 3.04
C LYS A 72 -20.57 -7.58 2.01
N VAL A 73 -19.52 -8.29 2.42
CA VAL A 73 -18.51 -8.85 1.52
C VAL A 73 -18.30 -10.35 1.77
N THR A 74 -17.73 -11.05 0.80
CA THR A 74 -17.23 -12.43 0.93
C THR A 74 -15.71 -12.43 0.86
N PHE A 75 -15.07 -13.37 1.56
CA PHE A 75 -13.63 -13.62 1.51
C PHE A 75 -13.40 -15.05 1.06
N THR A 76 -12.68 -15.23 -0.04
CA THR A 76 -12.32 -16.56 -0.56
C THR A 76 -10.82 -16.66 -0.63
N LYS A 77 -10.24 -17.58 0.14
CA LYS A 77 -8.82 -17.91 0.02
C LYS A 77 -8.61 -18.80 -1.21
N VAL A 78 -7.60 -18.50 -2.00
CA VAL A 78 -7.21 -19.30 -3.16
C VAL A 78 -5.70 -19.49 -3.14
N SER A 79 -5.27 -20.75 -3.18
CA SER A 79 -3.87 -21.16 -3.27
C SER A 79 -3.67 -21.85 -4.60
N PHE A 80 -2.62 -21.48 -5.33
CA PHE A 80 -2.32 -22.03 -6.64
C PHE A 80 -0.82 -22.01 -6.91
N LYS A 81 -0.40 -22.81 -7.91
CA LYS A 81 0.94 -22.78 -8.47
C LYS A 81 0.88 -22.19 -9.88
N GLU A 82 1.66 -21.15 -10.15
CA GLU A 82 1.77 -20.51 -11.47
C GLU A 82 3.24 -20.09 -11.68
N GLN A 83 3.84 -20.44 -12.82
CA GLN A 83 5.27 -20.19 -13.11
C GLN A 83 6.22 -20.65 -11.99
N ASP A 84 5.98 -21.83 -11.45
CA ASP A 84 6.72 -22.42 -10.32
C ASP A 84 6.67 -21.65 -9.00
N LYS A 85 5.81 -20.64 -8.89
CA LYS A 85 5.54 -19.93 -7.65
C LYS A 85 4.26 -20.47 -7.02
N GLN A 86 4.37 -20.86 -5.74
CA GLN A 86 3.20 -21.14 -4.91
C GLN A 86 2.71 -19.80 -4.34
N VAL A 87 1.49 -19.40 -4.70
CA VAL A 87 0.95 -18.10 -4.28
C VAL A 87 -0.40 -18.29 -3.58
N ASN A 88 -0.57 -17.55 -2.49
CA ASN A 88 -1.83 -17.44 -1.78
C ASN A 88 -2.48 -16.08 -2.07
N THR A 89 -3.80 -16.08 -2.22
CA THR A 89 -4.57 -14.85 -2.38
C THR A 89 -5.84 -14.88 -1.55
N VAL A 90 -6.33 -13.69 -1.19
CA VAL A 90 -7.66 -13.51 -0.64
C VAL A 90 -8.49 -12.67 -1.60
N ILE A 91 -9.53 -13.29 -2.16
CA ILE A 91 -10.49 -12.62 -3.04
C ILE A 91 -11.59 -12.00 -2.17
N VAL A 92 -11.73 -10.68 -2.24
CA VAL A 92 -12.79 -9.90 -1.57
C VAL A 92 -13.81 -9.44 -2.60
N LYS A 93 -15.09 -9.75 -2.39
CA LYS A 93 -16.18 -9.32 -3.28
C LYS A 93 -17.36 -8.77 -2.50
N PRO A 94 -18.09 -7.76 -3.02
CA PRO A 94 -19.43 -7.43 -2.51
C PRO A 94 -20.36 -8.64 -2.59
N LYS A 95 -21.21 -8.84 -1.58
CA LYS A 95 -22.27 -9.86 -1.63
C LYS A 95 -23.30 -9.51 -2.72
N LYS A 96 -24.00 -10.53 -3.22
CA LYS A 96 -25.11 -10.43 -4.19
C LYS A 96 -24.74 -9.95 -5.60
N THR A 97 -23.48 -10.08 -6.02
CA THR A 97 -23.05 -9.78 -7.40
C THR A 97 -23.29 -10.96 -8.32
N LYS A 98 -24.23 -10.83 -9.29
CA LYS A 98 -24.52 -11.86 -10.31
C LYS A 98 -23.65 -11.74 -11.58
N LYS A 99 -22.95 -10.62 -11.76
CA LYS A 99 -22.08 -10.34 -12.93
C LYS A 99 -20.60 -10.51 -12.54
N LEU A 100 -19.75 -10.78 -13.54
CA LEU A 100 -18.30 -10.75 -13.36
C LEU A 100 -17.86 -9.35 -12.92
N LEU A 101 -17.04 -9.29 -11.88
CA LEU A 101 -16.53 -8.05 -11.33
C LEU A 101 -15.16 -7.71 -11.92
N PRO A 102 -14.90 -6.45 -12.29
CA PRO A 102 -13.54 -6.02 -12.59
C PRO A 102 -12.63 -6.18 -11.36
N VAL A 103 -11.33 -6.33 -11.59
CA VAL A 103 -10.37 -6.77 -10.58
C VAL A 103 -9.39 -5.66 -10.23
N LEU A 104 -9.29 -5.32 -8.95
CA LEU A 104 -8.10 -4.69 -8.39
C LEU A 104 -7.23 -5.78 -7.77
N LEU A 105 -6.10 -6.08 -8.40
CA LEU A 105 -5.09 -6.96 -7.83
C LEU A 105 -4.18 -6.11 -6.94
N TYR A 106 -4.11 -6.46 -5.65
CA TYR A 106 -3.59 -5.58 -4.60
C TYR A 106 -2.39 -6.20 -3.89
N PHE A 107 -1.29 -5.44 -3.84
CA PHE A 107 -0.07 -5.75 -3.10
C PHE A 107 -0.01 -4.87 -1.86
N HIS A 108 0.17 -5.46 -0.69
CA HIS A 108 0.16 -4.71 0.57
C HIS A 108 1.49 -4.03 0.87
N GLY A 109 1.46 -2.99 1.69
CA GLY A 109 2.65 -2.34 2.23
C GLY A 109 3.26 -3.09 3.42
N GLY A 110 3.99 -2.36 4.27
CA GLY A 110 4.66 -2.93 5.45
C GLY A 110 6.14 -3.25 5.25
N GLY A 111 6.80 -2.58 4.29
CA GLY A 111 8.25 -2.66 4.12
C GLY A 111 8.77 -4.05 3.76
N TRP A 112 7.97 -4.84 3.05
CA TRP A 112 8.17 -6.24 2.67
C TRP A 112 8.23 -7.24 3.83
N VAL A 113 8.31 -6.76 5.07
CA VAL A 113 8.48 -7.57 6.28
C VAL A 113 7.18 -7.76 7.04
N PHE A 114 6.39 -6.70 7.13
CA PHE A 114 5.20 -6.63 7.96
C PHE A 114 3.92 -6.79 7.15
N ASN A 115 2.80 -6.66 7.87
CA ASN A 115 1.45 -6.69 7.35
C ASN A 115 1.04 -8.04 6.74
N SER A 116 -0.25 -8.11 6.47
CA SER A 116 -0.98 -9.30 6.01
C SER A 116 -2.37 -8.88 5.54
N PHE A 117 -3.17 -9.82 5.03
CA PHE A 117 -4.56 -9.54 4.71
C PHE A 117 -5.33 -8.94 5.90
N LYS A 118 -5.03 -9.35 7.14
CA LYS A 118 -5.73 -8.86 8.34
C LYS A 118 -5.52 -7.36 8.56
N THR A 119 -4.29 -6.87 8.41
CA THR A 119 -3.97 -5.43 8.54
C THR A 119 -4.70 -4.57 7.51
N HIS A 120 -4.94 -5.10 6.31
CA HIS A 120 -5.56 -4.37 5.20
C HIS A 120 -7.05 -4.67 5.03
N LYS A 121 -7.61 -5.59 5.82
CA LYS A 121 -8.95 -6.17 5.64
C LYS A 121 -10.05 -5.10 5.52
N ARG A 122 -9.96 -4.03 6.33
CA ARG A 122 -10.88 -2.88 6.25
C ARG A 122 -10.80 -2.18 4.90
N LEU A 123 -9.60 -1.77 4.47
CA LEU A 123 -9.42 -1.06 3.21
C LEU A 123 -9.91 -1.91 2.03
N MET A 124 -9.59 -3.21 2.02
CA MET A 124 -10.02 -4.12 0.96
C MET A 124 -11.55 -4.22 0.89
N ARG A 125 -12.23 -4.32 2.04
CA ARG A 125 -13.70 -4.24 2.12
C ARG A 125 -14.21 -2.91 1.58
N ASP A 126 -13.64 -1.79 2.02
CA ASP A 126 -14.10 -0.44 1.67
C ASP A 126 -13.99 -0.18 0.18
N LEU A 127 -12.86 -0.56 -0.43
CA LEU A 127 -12.65 -0.43 -1.87
C LEU A 127 -13.59 -1.35 -2.66
N ALA A 128 -13.74 -2.61 -2.25
CA ALA A 128 -14.66 -3.56 -2.89
C ALA A 128 -16.09 -2.99 -2.95
N LEU A 129 -16.59 -2.47 -1.82
CA LEU A 129 -17.94 -1.92 -1.72
C LEU A 129 -18.10 -0.58 -2.43
N LYS A 130 -17.19 0.37 -2.21
CA LYS A 130 -17.31 1.73 -2.78
C LYS A 130 -17.10 1.75 -4.28
N ALA A 131 -16.20 0.93 -4.80
CA ALA A 131 -15.90 0.84 -6.23
C ALA A 131 -16.76 -0.21 -6.96
N ASN A 132 -17.41 -1.13 -6.24
CA ASN A 132 -18.09 -2.30 -6.78
C ASN A 132 -17.17 -3.15 -7.67
N VAL A 133 -16.04 -3.55 -7.09
CA VAL A 133 -14.97 -4.32 -7.74
C VAL A 133 -14.63 -5.54 -6.90
N ALA A 134 -14.03 -6.55 -7.51
CA ALA A 134 -13.35 -7.61 -6.78
C ALA A 134 -11.94 -7.16 -6.43
N ILE A 135 -11.50 -7.44 -5.21
CA ILE A 135 -10.11 -7.27 -4.80
C ILE A 135 -9.46 -8.63 -4.77
N VAL A 136 -8.31 -8.80 -5.41
CA VAL A 136 -7.44 -9.97 -5.23
C VAL A 136 -6.25 -9.51 -4.43
N PHE A 137 -6.27 -9.74 -3.13
CA PHE A 137 -5.15 -9.44 -2.24
C PHE A 137 -4.11 -10.54 -2.35
N VAL A 138 -2.88 -10.20 -2.72
CA VAL A 138 -1.78 -11.16 -2.88
C VAL A 138 -1.03 -11.31 -1.56
N GLU A 139 -1.03 -12.53 -1.00
CA GLU A 139 -0.24 -12.88 0.18
C GLU A 139 1.14 -13.37 -0.28
N TYR A 140 1.97 -12.41 -0.71
CA TYR A 140 3.34 -12.69 -1.15
C TYR A 140 4.25 -13.07 0.04
N SER A 141 5.29 -13.82 -0.24
CA SER A 141 6.33 -14.22 0.70
C SER A 141 7.11 -12.99 1.19
N ARG A 142 7.22 -12.86 2.50
CA ARG A 142 7.78 -11.68 3.17
C ARG A 142 9.26 -11.81 3.45
N ALA A 143 9.94 -10.68 3.51
CA ALA A 143 11.30 -10.61 4.03
C ALA A 143 11.28 -10.69 5.57
N PRO A 144 12.38 -11.11 6.22
CA PRO A 144 13.65 -11.58 5.65
C PRO A 144 13.63 -13.03 5.12
N GLU A 145 12.55 -13.79 5.29
CA GLU A 145 12.49 -15.21 4.89
C GLU A 145 12.73 -15.39 3.40
N VAL A 146 12.25 -14.45 2.58
CA VAL A 146 12.62 -14.31 1.17
C VAL A 146 13.17 -12.91 0.89
N LYS A 147 14.00 -12.81 -0.15
CA LYS A 147 14.59 -11.54 -0.61
C LYS A 147 14.09 -11.22 -2.02
N TYR A 148 14.39 -10.02 -2.51
CA TYR A 148 14.22 -9.70 -3.93
C TYR A 148 14.88 -10.78 -4.82
N PRO A 149 14.24 -11.24 -5.93
CA PRO A 149 13.00 -10.73 -6.54
C PRO A 149 11.72 -11.53 -6.18
N ILE A 150 11.76 -12.45 -5.20
CA ILE A 150 10.73 -13.50 -5.02
C ILE A 150 9.30 -12.92 -4.94
N ALA A 151 9.07 -11.91 -4.09
CA ALA A 151 7.75 -11.30 -3.94
C ALA A 151 7.22 -10.66 -5.24
N ASN A 152 8.10 -10.08 -6.07
CA ASN A 152 7.70 -9.48 -7.35
C ASN A 152 7.29 -10.57 -8.35
N GLU A 153 8.02 -11.68 -8.37
CA GLU A 153 7.70 -12.83 -9.23
C GLU A 153 6.38 -13.50 -8.82
N GLU A 154 6.14 -13.65 -7.51
CA GLU A 154 4.86 -14.13 -6.99
C GLU A 154 3.71 -13.18 -7.33
N GLY A 155 3.95 -11.87 -7.25
CA GLY A 155 2.95 -10.87 -7.63
C GLY A 155 2.60 -10.94 -9.12
N TYR A 156 3.60 -11.12 -9.99
CA TYR A 156 3.36 -11.33 -11.41
C TYR A 156 2.65 -12.67 -11.68
N ALA A 157 3.05 -13.75 -11.02
CA ALA A 157 2.40 -15.06 -11.11
C ALA A 157 0.92 -14.99 -10.69
N ALA A 158 0.60 -14.26 -9.62
CA ALA A 158 -0.78 -14.01 -9.21
C ALA A 158 -1.58 -13.28 -10.28
N THR A 159 -0.99 -12.24 -10.87
CA THR A 159 -1.61 -11.45 -11.93
C THR A 159 -1.90 -12.33 -13.15
N LEU A 160 -0.95 -13.18 -13.54
CA LEU A 160 -1.08 -14.12 -14.64
C LEU A 160 -2.17 -15.16 -14.37
N PHE A 161 -2.16 -15.78 -13.19
CA PHE A 161 -3.18 -16.76 -12.78
C PHE A 161 -4.58 -16.14 -12.83
N ILE A 162 -4.78 -14.95 -12.27
CA ILE A 162 -6.08 -14.28 -12.30
C ILE A 162 -6.52 -13.95 -13.72
N SER A 163 -5.60 -13.54 -14.60
CA SER A 163 -5.94 -13.27 -16.01
C SER A 163 -6.44 -14.52 -16.77
N LYS A 164 -5.92 -15.70 -16.43
CA LYS A 164 -6.28 -16.98 -17.07
C LYS A 164 -7.51 -17.63 -16.43
N TYR A 165 -7.55 -17.65 -15.11
CA TYR A 165 -8.44 -18.50 -14.32
C TYR A 165 -9.45 -17.73 -13.50
N GLY A 166 -9.38 -16.39 -13.46
CA GLY A 166 -10.23 -15.53 -12.62
C GLY A 166 -11.73 -15.68 -12.85
N LYS A 167 -12.16 -16.05 -14.08
CA LYS A 167 -13.57 -16.19 -14.44
C LYS A 167 -14.32 -17.17 -13.54
N GLN A 168 -13.68 -18.27 -13.14
CA GLN A 168 -14.28 -19.28 -12.24
C GLN A 168 -14.56 -18.73 -10.84
N TYR A 169 -13.84 -17.67 -10.43
CA TYR A 169 -14.05 -16.98 -9.17
C TYR A 169 -15.00 -15.77 -9.29
N GLY A 170 -15.66 -15.61 -10.45
CA GLY A 170 -16.56 -14.50 -10.73
C GLY A 170 -15.85 -13.18 -11.07
N LEU A 171 -14.63 -13.26 -11.59
CA LEU A 171 -13.80 -12.11 -11.94
C LEU A 171 -13.82 -11.87 -13.45
N ASP A 172 -13.84 -10.59 -13.85
CA ASP A 172 -13.68 -10.17 -15.24
C ASP A 172 -12.20 -10.01 -15.56
N THR A 173 -11.62 -11.02 -16.20
CA THR A 173 -10.19 -11.12 -16.47
C THR A 173 -9.67 -10.14 -17.53
N ASN A 174 -10.57 -9.47 -18.26
CA ASN A 174 -10.19 -8.42 -19.22
C ASN A 174 -10.11 -7.03 -18.58
N ARG A 175 -10.50 -6.91 -17.30
CA ARG A 175 -10.55 -5.63 -16.58
C ARG A 175 -9.76 -5.72 -15.28
N ILE A 176 -8.44 -5.73 -15.41
CA ILE A 176 -7.50 -5.83 -14.29
C ILE A 176 -6.76 -4.49 -14.10
N ILE A 177 -6.78 -3.95 -12.90
CA ILE A 177 -5.89 -2.89 -12.41
C ILE A 177 -4.99 -3.52 -11.35
N VAL A 178 -3.70 -3.17 -11.37
CA VAL A 178 -2.79 -3.49 -10.26
C VAL A 178 -2.71 -2.30 -9.31
N GLY A 179 -2.50 -2.57 -8.03
CA GLY A 179 -2.29 -1.48 -7.08
C GLY A 179 -1.68 -1.94 -5.77
N GLY A 180 -1.32 -0.97 -4.95
CA GLY A 180 -0.76 -1.24 -3.64
C GLY A 180 -0.36 0.03 -2.92
N ASP A 181 -0.05 -0.15 -1.65
CA ASP A 181 0.38 0.92 -0.74
C ASP A 181 1.84 0.74 -0.33
N SER A 182 2.58 1.85 -0.16
CA SER A 182 3.96 1.82 0.29
C SER A 182 4.82 0.94 -0.64
N VAL A 183 5.47 -0.10 -0.10
CA VAL A 183 6.17 -1.12 -0.91
C VAL A 183 5.25 -1.93 -1.84
N GLY A 184 3.96 -2.05 -1.53
CA GLY A 184 2.97 -2.60 -2.45
C GLY A 184 2.78 -1.75 -3.70
N GLY A 185 2.97 -0.42 -3.58
CA GLY A 185 3.03 0.49 -4.73
C GLY A 185 4.28 0.27 -5.59
N ASN A 186 5.41 -0.04 -4.95
CA ASN A 186 6.61 -0.51 -5.65
C ASN A 186 6.29 -1.79 -6.45
N MET A 187 5.75 -2.80 -5.78
CA MET A 187 5.41 -4.09 -6.39
C MET A 187 4.40 -3.95 -7.53
N ALA A 188 3.35 -3.13 -7.37
CA ALA A 188 2.37 -2.88 -8.42
C ALA A 188 3.01 -2.33 -9.69
N THR A 189 3.97 -1.41 -9.54
CA THR A 189 4.73 -0.83 -10.63
C THR A 189 5.59 -1.89 -11.32
N VAL A 190 6.34 -2.67 -10.55
CA VAL A 190 7.24 -3.71 -11.07
C VAL A 190 6.46 -4.80 -11.81
N VAL A 191 5.33 -5.24 -11.26
CA VAL A 191 4.43 -6.20 -11.92
C VAL A 191 3.86 -5.63 -13.23
N ALA A 192 3.54 -4.33 -13.28
CA ALA A 192 3.11 -3.69 -14.53
C ALA A 192 4.24 -3.67 -15.58
N MET A 193 5.48 -3.42 -15.15
CA MET A 193 6.66 -3.51 -16.03
C MET A 193 6.90 -4.94 -16.54
N MET A 194 6.78 -5.95 -15.66
CA MET A 194 6.90 -7.36 -16.04
C MET A 194 5.82 -7.77 -17.04
N ALA A 195 4.57 -7.32 -16.82
CA ALA A 195 3.46 -7.59 -17.73
C ALA A 195 3.66 -6.93 -19.11
N LYS A 196 4.16 -5.69 -19.14
CA LYS A 196 4.58 -5.02 -20.39
C LYS A 196 5.67 -5.83 -21.10
N GLN A 197 6.74 -6.18 -20.40
CA GLN A 197 7.89 -6.89 -20.98
C GLN A 197 7.51 -8.27 -21.54
N LYS A 198 6.62 -8.99 -20.86
CA LYS A 198 6.14 -10.32 -21.27
C LYS A 198 4.93 -10.26 -22.22
N GLY A 199 4.41 -9.06 -22.50
CA GLY A 199 3.24 -8.83 -23.36
C GLY A 199 1.90 -9.29 -22.78
N THR A 200 1.86 -9.73 -21.52
CA THR A 200 0.65 -10.26 -20.88
C THR A 200 0.78 -10.22 -19.34
N PRO A 201 -0.32 -10.10 -18.58
CA PRO A 201 -1.65 -9.73 -19.04
C PRO A 201 -1.79 -8.23 -19.33
N LYS A 202 -2.81 -7.87 -20.11
CA LYS A 202 -3.14 -6.46 -20.34
C LYS A 202 -3.69 -5.83 -19.05
N LEU A 203 -3.04 -4.78 -18.58
CA LEU A 203 -3.45 -4.03 -17.41
C LEU A 203 -4.14 -2.72 -17.81
N LEU A 204 -5.25 -2.40 -17.14
CA LEU A 204 -6.00 -1.18 -17.39
C LEU A 204 -5.48 0.01 -16.60
N GLY A 205 -4.74 -0.18 -15.52
CA GLY A 205 -4.30 0.92 -14.67
C GLY A 205 -3.38 0.49 -13.54
N GLN A 206 -2.80 1.49 -12.89
CA GLN A 206 -2.03 1.37 -11.64
C GLN A 206 -2.66 2.26 -10.56
N LEU A 207 -2.80 1.72 -9.36
CA LEU A 207 -3.16 2.48 -8.16
C LEU A 207 -1.99 2.45 -7.19
N LEU A 208 -1.27 3.58 -7.06
CA LEU A 208 -0.05 3.68 -6.27
C LEU A 208 -0.29 4.60 -5.07
N LEU A 209 -0.38 4.03 -3.87
CA LEU A 209 -0.60 4.78 -2.64
C LEU A 209 0.75 4.98 -1.93
N TYR A 210 1.21 6.23 -1.83
CA TYR A 210 2.47 6.68 -1.22
C TYR A 210 3.63 5.70 -1.47
N PRO A 211 3.95 5.43 -2.77
CA PRO A 211 4.76 4.29 -3.14
C PRO A 211 6.24 4.48 -2.80
N VAL A 212 6.91 3.38 -2.44
CA VAL A 212 8.38 3.32 -2.47
C VAL A 212 8.85 3.21 -3.92
N THR A 213 9.70 4.13 -4.36
CA THR A 213 10.15 4.23 -5.76
C THR A 213 11.65 4.41 -5.92
N ASP A 214 12.37 4.77 -4.86
CA ASP A 214 13.83 4.95 -4.89
C ASP A 214 14.53 4.32 -3.67
N THR A 215 15.82 4.05 -3.84
CA THR A 215 16.73 3.62 -2.77
C THR A 215 17.50 4.79 -2.18
N ASN A 216 17.35 6.00 -2.72
CA ASN A 216 17.94 7.23 -2.19
C ASN A 216 17.15 7.75 -0.98
N LEU A 217 17.77 7.70 0.20
CA LEU A 217 17.15 8.11 1.47
C LEU A 217 17.46 9.57 1.87
N ASN A 218 17.86 10.40 0.90
CA ASN A 218 18.31 11.78 1.12
C ASN A 218 17.50 12.82 0.30
N THR A 219 16.24 12.54 -0.03
CA THR A 219 15.35 13.58 -0.58
C THR A 219 15.01 14.62 0.51
N LYS A 220 14.49 15.78 0.12
CA LYS A 220 14.06 16.82 1.08
C LYS A 220 12.98 16.27 2.03
N SER A 221 12.01 15.51 1.54
CA SER A 221 11.02 14.84 2.40
C SER A 221 11.64 13.83 3.37
N TYR A 222 12.66 13.07 2.94
CA TYR A 222 13.40 12.18 3.84
C TYR A 222 14.16 12.95 4.92
N GLU A 223 14.65 14.15 4.64
CA GLU A 223 15.34 15.04 5.60
C GLU A 223 14.35 15.62 6.59
N GLN A 224 13.31 16.27 6.08
CA GLN A 224 12.30 16.95 6.85
C GLN A 224 11.52 16.02 7.79
N PHE A 225 11.13 14.82 7.30
CA PHE A 225 10.31 13.87 8.06
C PHE A 225 11.09 12.64 8.52
N SER A 226 12.40 12.77 8.68
CA SER A 226 13.30 11.65 9.00
C SER A 226 12.91 10.85 10.25
N LYS A 227 12.18 11.47 11.19
CA LYS A 227 11.72 10.94 12.48
C LYS A 227 10.34 11.52 12.82
N GLY A 228 9.65 10.92 13.79
CA GLY A 228 8.46 11.51 14.42
C GLY A 228 7.16 11.44 13.61
N HIS A 229 7.18 10.93 12.38
CA HIS A 229 6.01 10.92 11.49
C HIS A 229 5.61 9.49 11.11
N TYR A 230 5.61 8.60 12.11
CA TYR A 230 5.34 7.16 11.98
C TYR A 230 6.38 6.38 11.14
N LEU A 231 6.46 6.63 9.82
CA LEU A 231 7.52 6.05 8.98
C LEU A 231 8.80 6.88 9.10
N THR A 232 9.91 6.26 9.51
CA THR A 232 11.19 6.95 9.67
C THR A 232 12.19 6.60 8.57
N ARG A 233 13.18 7.48 8.37
CA ARG A 233 14.32 7.21 7.48
C ARG A 233 15.09 5.94 7.90
N ALA A 234 15.27 5.75 9.21
CA ALA A 234 15.97 4.58 9.76
C ALA A 234 15.22 3.28 9.46
N THR A 235 13.89 3.29 9.61
CA THR A 235 13.04 2.15 9.27
C THR A 235 13.10 1.83 7.77
N MET A 236 13.06 2.83 6.89
CA MET A 236 13.23 2.61 5.45
C MET A 236 14.61 2.04 5.07
N LYS A 237 15.68 2.52 5.71
CA LYS A 237 17.02 1.94 5.54
C LYS A 237 17.05 0.46 5.94
N TRP A 238 16.39 0.11 7.04
CA TRP A 238 16.28 -1.27 7.49
C TRP A 238 15.49 -2.13 6.51
N PHE A 239 14.32 -1.67 6.04
CA PHE A 239 13.52 -2.38 5.03
C PHE A 239 14.34 -2.69 3.77
N TRP A 240 15.08 -1.71 3.26
CA TRP A 240 15.95 -1.92 2.09
C TRP A 240 17.05 -2.95 2.34
N ASN A 241 17.72 -2.89 3.49
CA ASN A 241 18.78 -3.85 3.83
C ASN A 241 18.25 -5.28 3.94
N VAL A 242 17.03 -5.46 4.46
CA VAL A 242 16.40 -6.76 4.64
C VAL A 242 15.88 -7.31 3.31
N TYR A 243 15.23 -6.48 2.49
CA TYR A 243 14.64 -6.90 1.22
C TYR A 243 15.68 -7.10 0.11
N VAL A 244 16.65 -6.18 0.01
CA VAL A 244 17.73 -6.17 -0.99
C VAL A 244 19.07 -5.95 -0.28
N PRO A 245 19.73 -6.99 0.23
CA PRO A 245 21.03 -6.83 0.89
C PRO A 245 22.16 -6.47 -0.10
N GLU A 246 22.04 -6.87 -1.36
CA GLU A 246 23.03 -6.62 -2.40
C GLU A 246 22.87 -5.22 -3.01
N LYS A 247 23.63 -4.25 -2.52
CA LYS A 247 23.56 -2.83 -2.96
C LYS A 247 23.77 -2.62 -4.46
N LYS A 248 24.48 -3.51 -5.16
CA LYS A 248 24.64 -3.44 -6.63
C LYS A 248 23.30 -3.53 -7.38
N LEU A 249 22.25 -4.08 -6.75
CA LEU A 249 20.91 -4.19 -7.32
C LEU A 249 20.08 -2.90 -7.17
N TYR A 250 20.55 -1.91 -6.39
CA TYR A 250 19.76 -0.72 -6.05
C TYR A 250 19.50 0.19 -7.25
N SER A 251 20.24 0.02 -8.35
CA SER A 251 20.03 0.73 -9.61
C SER A 251 19.00 0.07 -10.52
N LEU A 252 18.58 -1.17 -10.25
CA LEU A 252 17.63 -1.88 -11.10
C LEU A 252 16.26 -1.21 -11.04
N ALA A 253 15.64 -1.02 -12.21
CA ALA A 253 14.30 -0.47 -12.33
C ALA A 253 13.22 -1.29 -11.60
N THR A 254 13.45 -2.60 -11.47
CA THR A 254 12.59 -3.55 -10.74
C THR A 254 12.79 -3.52 -9.23
N VAL A 255 13.77 -2.76 -8.73
CA VAL A 255 14.02 -2.46 -7.32
C VAL A 255 13.58 -1.03 -7.02
N ALA A 256 14.12 -0.07 -7.77
CA ALA A 256 13.85 1.35 -7.66
C ALA A 256 13.24 1.88 -8.98
N PRO A 257 11.91 1.82 -9.17
CA PRO A 257 11.25 2.28 -10.39
C PRO A 257 11.55 3.73 -10.79
N LEU A 258 11.92 4.60 -9.83
CA LEU A 258 12.36 5.96 -10.13
C LEU A 258 13.65 5.99 -10.96
N LYS A 259 14.45 4.92 -10.94
CA LYS A 259 15.68 4.79 -11.75
C LYS A 259 15.45 4.22 -13.14
N ALA A 260 14.26 3.72 -13.45
CA ALA A 260 13.91 3.20 -14.78
C ALA A 260 14.14 4.24 -15.89
N THR A 261 14.58 3.83 -17.07
CA THR A 261 14.63 4.68 -18.27
C THR A 261 13.22 5.06 -18.74
N LEU A 262 13.11 6.12 -19.56
CA LEU A 262 11.81 6.48 -20.14
C LEU A 262 11.24 5.37 -21.03
N GLU A 263 12.09 4.62 -21.73
CA GLU A 263 11.65 3.50 -22.57
C GLU A 263 11.11 2.33 -21.74
N GLU A 264 11.73 2.03 -20.59
CA GLU A 264 11.20 1.04 -19.64
C GLU A 264 9.80 1.44 -19.12
N LEU A 265 9.55 2.74 -18.94
CA LEU A 265 8.28 3.27 -18.43
C LEU A 265 7.21 3.53 -19.52
N LYS A 266 7.61 3.65 -20.78
CA LYS A 266 6.69 3.92 -21.91
C LYS A 266 5.61 2.85 -21.99
N ASN A 267 4.38 3.22 -22.36
CA ASN A 267 3.24 2.31 -22.49
C ASN A 267 2.84 1.56 -21.20
N LEU A 268 3.37 1.96 -20.03
CA LEU A 268 2.79 1.53 -18.77
C LEU A 268 1.34 2.04 -18.64
N PRO A 269 0.48 1.30 -17.92
CA PRO A 269 -0.93 1.65 -17.84
C PRO A 269 -1.13 2.94 -17.04
N LYS A 270 -2.26 3.62 -17.31
CA LYS A 270 -2.66 4.87 -16.64
C LYS A 270 -2.61 4.75 -15.12
N THR A 271 -2.16 5.80 -14.45
CA THR A 271 -1.81 5.74 -13.03
C THR A 271 -2.54 6.79 -12.20
N LEU A 272 -3.09 6.37 -11.06
CA LEU A 272 -3.37 7.26 -9.93
C LEU A 272 -2.25 7.06 -8.90
N LEU A 273 -1.54 8.14 -8.58
CA LEU A 273 -0.51 8.16 -7.54
C LEU A 273 -0.92 9.13 -6.43
N ILE A 274 -1.08 8.63 -5.21
CA ILE A 274 -1.41 9.45 -4.04
C ILE A 274 -0.18 9.57 -3.15
N THR A 275 0.13 10.76 -2.64
CA THR A 275 1.18 10.96 -1.62
C THR A 275 0.60 11.62 -0.37
N ALA A 276 1.26 11.41 0.76
CA ALA A 276 1.00 12.13 2.01
C ALA A 276 1.99 13.29 2.15
N GLU A 277 1.55 14.39 2.76
CA GLU A 277 2.38 15.58 2.92
C GLU A 277 3.56 15.37 3.89
N TYR A 278 3.33 14.67 5.00
CA TYR A 278 4.31 14.40 6.06
C TYR A 278 4.80 12.96 5.97
N ASP A 279 5.48 12.65 4.86
CA ASP A 279 5.97 11.32 4.54
C ASP A 279 7.36 11.41 3.92
N VAL A 280 8.28 10.59 4.42
CA VAL A 280 9.63 10.47 3.86
C VAL A 280 9.61 10.10 2.37
N LEU A 281 8.62 9.32 1.93
CA LEU A 281 8.48 8.84 0.54
C LEU A 281 7.81 9.85 -0.41
N ARG A 282 7.35 11.00 0.10
CA ARG A 282 6.57 11.95 -0.69
C ARG A 282 7.30 12.39 -1.95
N ASP A 283 8.53 12.86 -1.82
CA ASP A 283 9.25 13.48 -2.93
C ASP A 283 9.63 12.46 -4.01
N GLU A 284 9.96 11.21 -3.63
CA GLU A 284 10.27 10.14 -4.59
C GLU A 284 9.01 9.68 -5.34
N GLY A 285 7.87 9.54 -4.66
CA GLY A 285 6.59 9.21 -5.30
C GLY A 285 6.16 10.29 -6.31
N GLU A 286 6.29 11.57 -5.95
CA GLU A 286 5.98 12.68 -6.86
C GLU A 286 6.98 12.79 -8.02
N ALA A 287 8.27 12.52 -7.78
CA ALA A 287 9.27 12.43 -8.83
C ALA A 287 8.94 11.29 -9.80
N TYR A 288 8.47 10.15 -9.30
CA TYR A 288 8.06 9.04 -10.13
C TYR A 288 6.83 9.37 -10.98
N ALA A 289 5.83 10.06 -10.42
CA ALA A 289 4.69 10.56 -11.18
C ALA A 289 5.10 11.52 -12.32
N ARG A 290 6.08 12.40 -12.08
CA ARG A 290 6.66 13.25 -13.14
C ARG A 290 7.34 12.39 -14.21
N LYS A 291 8.13 11.40 -13.80
CA LYS A 291 8.87 10.52 -14.71
C LYS A 291 7.96 9.67 -15.60
N LEU A 292 6.86 9.14 -15.05
CA LEU A 292 5.82 8.45 -15.82
C LEU A 292 5.20 9.38 -16.89
N ARG A 293 4.90 10.64 -16.55
CA ARG A 293 4.39 11.62 -17.53
C ARG A 293 5.41 11.93 -18.63
N MET A 294 6.69 12.05 -18.28
CA MET A 294 7.76 12.21 -19.28
C MET A 294 7.84 11.01 -20.24
N ALA A 295 7.48 9.81 -19.78
CA ALA A 295 7.39 8.60 -20.61
C ALA A 295 6.05 8.48 -21.39
N GLY A 296 5.19 9.49 -21.34
CA GLY A 296 3.90 9.52 -22.04
C GLY A 296 2.76 8.77 -21.33
N VAL A 297 2.95 8.33 -20.09
CA VAL A 297 1.90 7.64 -19.31
C VAL A 297 0.87 8.66 -18.81
N PRO A 298 -0.45 8.40 -18.96
CA PRO A 298 -1.47 9.23 -18.33
C PRO A 298 -1.44 9.06 -16.80
N VAL A 299 -1.10 10.13 -16.07
CA VAL A 299 -0.95 10.10 -14.61
C VAL A 299 -1.76 11.22 -13.96
N VAL A 300 -2.53 10.86 -12.94
CA VAL A 300 -2.98 11.79 -11.91
C VAL A 300 -2.12 11.56 -10.68
N SER A 301 -1.51 12.61 -10.15
CA SER A 301 -0.80 12.59 -8.88
C SER A 301 -1.44 13.59 -7.91
N THR A 302 -1.70 13.16 -6.68
CA THR A 302 -2.39 13.98 -5.67
C THR A 302 -1.70 13.84 -4.33
N ARG A 303 -1.19 14.96 -3.81
CA ARG A 303 -0.74 15.06 -2.42
C ARG A 303 -1.94 15.36 -1.52
N TYR A 304 -2.11 14.60 -0.45
CA TYR A 304 -3.05 14.91 0.62
C TYR A 304 -2.31 15.63 1.75
N GLY A 305 -2.81 16.81 2.10
CA GLY A 305 -2.26 17.64 3.17
C GLY A 305 -2.61 17.14 4.57
N GLY A 306 -1.81 17.53 5.57
CA GLY A 306 -2.08 17.29 6.99
C GLY A 306 -2.04 15.82 7.43
N THR A 307 -1.47 14.92 6.62
CA THR A 307 -1.49 13.47 6.86
C THR A 307 -0.13 12.82 6.66
N ILE A 308 0.00 11.59 7.15
CA ILE A 308 1.25 10.81 7.21
C ILE A 308 1.23 9.59 6.30
N HIS A 309 2.36 8.88 6.23
CA HIS A 309 2.44 7.57 5.58
C HIS A 309 1.38 6.59 6.12
N ASP A 310 0.87 5.71 5.26
CA ASP A 310 -0.19 4.73 5.56
C ASP A 310 -1.57 5.29 5.99
N PHE A 311 -1.83 6.60 5.87
CA PHE A 311 -3.09 7.19 6.36
C PHE A 311 -4.37 6.56 5.77
N ILE A 312 -4.29 6.02 4.55
CA ILE A 312 -5.41 5.34 3.89
C ILE A 312 -5.61 3.94 4.47
N VAL A 313 -4.57 3.28 4.99
CA VAL A 313 -4.59 1.92 5.54
C VAL A 313 -4.92 1.92 7.03
N LEU A 314 -4.31 2.83 7.80
CA LEU A 314 -4.43 2.90 9.27
C LEU A 314 -5.88 3.07 9.72
N ASN A 315 -6.36 2.12 10.54
CA ASN A 315 -7.76 2.12 10.97
C ASN A 315 -8.09 3.29 11.92
N SER A 316 -7.11 3.74 12.71
CA SER A 316 -7.19 4.93 13.57
C SER A 316 -7.45 6.21 12.77
N LEU A 317 -6.93 6.30 11.54
CA LEU A 317 -7.02 7.48 10.69
C LEU A 317 -8.15 7.40 9.66
N ARG A 318 -8.89 6.29 9.59
CA ARG A 318 -9.91 6.05 8.54
C ARG A 318 -11.01 7.12 8.50
N GLU A 319 -11.30 7.75 9.64
CA GLU A 319 -12.40 8.71 9.77
C GLU A 319 -11.98 10.15 9.45
N THR A 320 -10.68 10.40 9.27
CA THR A 320 -10.15 11.71 8.87
C THR A 320 -10.71 12.12 7.51
N VAL A 321 -10.76 13.43 7.27
CA VAL A 321 -11.23 13.98 5.99
C VAL A 321 -10.31 13.54 4.85
N ALA A 322 -8.99 13.57 5.07
CA ALA A 322 -8.00 13.11 4.10
C ALA A 322 -8.23 11.65 3.69
N SER A 323 -8.37 10.73 4.65
CA SER A 323 -8.58 9.31 4.34
C SER A 323 -9.88 9.05 3.59
N LYS A 324 -10.98 9.71 4.00
CA LYS A 324 -12.28 9.58 3.30
C LYS A 324 -12.23 10.12 1.87
N ALA A 325 -11.60 11.27 1.67
CA ALA A 325 -11.45 11.89 0.36
C ALA A 325 -10.55 11.04 -0.56
N ALA A 326 -9.42 10.54 -0.05
CA ALA A 326 -8.54 9.63 -0.78
C ALA A 326 -9.28 8.34 -1.21
N VAL A 327 -9.99 7.69 -0.30
CA VAL A 327 -10.79 6.49 -0.63
C VAL A 327 -11.87 6.79 -1.69
N ALA A 328 -12.51 7.96 -1.64
CA ALA A 328 -13.48 8.38 -2.66
C ALA A 328 -12.83 8.62 -4.04
N GLN A 329 -11.65 9.24 -4.07
CA GLN A 329 -10.86 9.43 -5.29
C GLN A 329 -10.46 8.09 -5.90
N ILE A 330 -9.98 7.15 -5.08
CA ILE A 330 -9.61 5.79 -5.49
C ILE A 330 -10.82 5.08 -6.11
N ALA A 331 -11.96 5.08 -5.41
CA ALA A 331 -13.18 4.45 -5.91
C ALA A 331 -13.63 5.04 -7.26
N THR A 332 -13.49 6.35 -7.42
CA THR A 332 -13.81 7.04 -8.69
C THR A 332 -12.85 6.63 -9.81
N PHE A 333 -11.55 6.59 -9.54
CA PHE A 333 -10.54 6.13 -10.50
C PHE A 333 -10.83 4.70 -10.96
N LEU A 334 -11.08 3.77 -10.02
CA LEU A 334 -11.42 2.38 -10.36
C LEU A 334 -12.69 2.31 -11.23
N LYS A 335 -13.79 2.97 -10.83
CA LYS A 335 -15.04 2.96 -11.60
C LYS A 335 -14.87 3.48 -13.03
N LYS A 336 -14.23 4.65 -13.20
CA LYS A 336 -14.02 5.26 -14.52
C LYS A 336 -13.12 4.42 -15.42
N ASN A 337 -12.19 3.67 -14.83
CA ASN A 337 -11.26 2.84 -15.60
C ASN A 337 -11.80 1.45 -15.91
N PHE A 338 -12.85 1.01 -15.21
CA PHE A 338 -13.55 -0.25 -15.46
C PHE A 338 -14.87 -0.12 -16.22
N SER A 339 -15.41 1.09 -16.38
CA SER A 339 -16.54 1.31 -17.28
C SER A 339 -16.14 0.93 -18.70
N LYS A 340 -16.98 0.12 -19.36
CA LYS A 340 -16.83 -0.14 -20.79
C LYS A 340 -16.91 1.21 -21.51
N LYS A 341 -15.96 1.48 -22.41
CA LYS A 341 -16.15 2.54 -23.40
C LYS A 341 -17.26 2.12 -24.36
#